data_AF-A0A2N4YN17-F1
#
_entry.id   AF-A0A2N4YN17-F1
#
_cell.length_a   1.000
_cell.length_b   1.000
_cell.length_c   1.000
_cell.angle_alpha   90.00
_cell.angle_beta   90.00
_cell.angle_gamma   90.00
#
_symmetry.space_group_name_H-M   'P 1'
#
loop_
_entity.id
_entity.type
_entity.pdbx_description
1 polymer ?
#
loop_
_entity_poly.entity_id
_entity_poly.type
_entity_poly.pdbx_seq_one_letter_code
_entity_poly.pdbx_strand_id
1 'polypeptide(L)' 'MQPPIRKATNLTLDAALLAEARAHDVNLSRAAEDGLRAALRAAKAARWQEENAKALADSNSWVEENGLPLASFRPF' A
#
# COMPACT_ATOMS: atom_id res chain seq x y z
N MET A 1 23.15 9.22 -1.72
CA MET A 1 21.97 8.69 -2.45
C MET A 1 21.58 9.73 -3.50
N GLN A 2 21.42 9.34 -4.75
CA GLN A 2 21.07 10.26 -5.83
C GLN A 2 19.60 10.66 -5.71
N PRO A 3 19.22 11.94 -5.92
CA PRO A 3 17.81 12.32 -5.86
C PRO A 3 17.01 11.55 -6.92
N PRO A 4 15.77 11.12 -6.60
CA PRO A 4 14.95 10.38 -7.55
C PRO A 4 14.72 11.23 -8.80
N ILE A 5 14.89 10.61 -9.97
CA ILE A 5 14.61 11.25 -11.26
C ILE A 5 13.10 11.45 -11.33
N ARG A 6 12.64 12.71 -11.23
CA ARG A 6 11.23 13.07 -11.36
C ARG A 6 10.93 13.46 -12.80
N LYS A 7 9.88 12.89 -13.37
CA LYS A 7 9.37 13.27 -14.69
C LYS A 7 8.08 14.06 -14.52
N ALA A 8 8.04 15.27 -15.10
CA ALA A 8 6.80 16.03 -15.18
C ALA A 8 5.77 15.24 -16.01
N THR A 9 4.55 15.12 -15.48
CA THR A 9 3.46 14.38 -16.11
C THR A 9 2.22 15.26 -16.11
N ASN A 10 1.57 15.39 -17.26
CA ASN A 10 0.31 16.13 -17.37
C ASN A 10 -0.83 15.23 -16.89
N LEU A 11 -1.65 15.76 -15.99
CA LEU A 11 -2.76 15.06 -15.33
C LEU A 11 -4.02 15.91 -15.47
N THR A 12 -5.15 15.27 -15.77
CA THR A 12 -6.46 15.91 -15.77
C THR A 12 -7.12 15.66 -14.43
N LEU A 13 -7.47 16.72 -13.72
CA LEU A 13 -8.11 16.68 -12.40
C LEU A 13 -9.33 17.61 -12.39
N ASP A 14 -10.22 17.38 -11.42
CA ASP A 14 -11.37 18.22 -11.20
C ASP A 14 -10.95 19.68 -10.90
N ALA A 15 -11.58 20.62 -11.60
CA ALA A 15 -11.22 22.04 -11.50
C ALA A 15 -11.58 22.66 -10.14
N ALA A 16 -12.69 22.22 -9.51
CA ALA A 16 -13.08 22.69 -8.20
C ALA A 16 -12.09 22.18 -7.13
N LEU A 17 -11.68 20.92 -7.22
CA LEU A 17 -10.66 20.35 -6.33
C LEU A 17 -9.31 21.09 -6.46
N LEU A 18 -8.90 21.45 -7.68
CA LEU A 18 -7.69 22.25 -7.90
C LEU A 18 -7.80 23.66 -7.30
N ALA A 19 -8.97 24.29 -7.41
CA ALA A 19 -9.21 25.61 -6.83
C ALA A 19 -9.14 25.57 -5.30
N GLU A 20 -9.76 24.56 -4.69
CA GLU A 20 -9.72 24.31 -3.25
C GLU A 20 -8.29 24.04 -2.77
N ALA A 21 -7.57 23.15 -3.43
CA ALA A 21 -6.17 22.85 -3.11
C ALA A 21 -5.29 24.12 -3.13
N ARG A 22 -5.50 25.01 -4.12
CA ARG A 22 -4.78 26.29 -4.18
C ARG A 22 -5.20 27.25 -3.07
N ALA A 23 -6.48 27.31 -2.73
CA ALA A 23 -6.98 28.16 -1.63
C ALA A 23 -6.40 27.75 -0.27
N HIS A 24 -6.05 26.47 -0.11
CA HIS A 24 -5.47 25.90 1.11
C HIS A 24 -3.95 25.72 1.07
N ASP A 25 -3.25 26.28 0.06
CA ASP A 25 -1.79 26.16 -0.11
C ASP A 25 -1.29 24.69 -0.10
N VAL A 26 -2.07 23.80 -0.71
CA VAL A 26 -1.73 22.39 -0.83
C VAL A 26 -0.69 22.21 -1.93
N ASN A 27 0.43 21.57 -1.60
CA ASN A 27 1.43 21.18 -2.58
C ASN A 27 0.93 20.02 -3.45
N LEU A 28 0.34 20.37 -4.60
CA LEU A 28 -0.31 19.44 -5.52
C LEU A 28 0.61 18.29 -5.97
N SER A 29 1.87 18.59 -6.29
CA SER A 29 2.84 17.58 -6.74
C SER A 29 3.10 16.55 -5.66
N ARG A 30 3.28 16.99 -4.41
CA ARG A 30 3.49 16.10 -3.27
C ARG A 30 2.25 15.27 -2.96
N ALA A 31 1.07 15.90 -2.96
CA ALA A 31 -0.20 15.22 -2.72
C ALA A 31 -0.47 14.14 -3.79
N ALA A 32 -0.20 14.45 -5.06
CA ALA A 32 -0.34 13.49 -6.16
C ALA A 32 0.65 12.31 -6.03
N GLU A 33 1.91 12.58 -5.68
CA GLU A 33 2.91 11.52 -5.47
C GLU A 33 2.55 10.61 -4.29
N ASP A 34 2.11 11.18 -3.18
CA ASP A 34 1.71 10.41 -2.00
C ASP A 34 0.44 9.60 -2.25
N GLY A 35 -0.54 10.17 -2.95
CA GLY A 35 -1.74 9.44 -3.40
C GLY A 35 -1.41 8.27 -4.32
N LEU A 36 -0.53 8.49 -5.30
CA LEU A 36 -0.07 7.42 -6.21
C LEU A 36 0.68 6.33 -5.45
N ARG A 37 1.55 6.69 -4.49
CA ARG A 37 2.27 5.72 -3.66
C ARG A 37 1.30 4.88 -2.82
N ALA A 38 0.27 5.50 -2.26
CA ALA A 38 -0.75 4.80 -1.49
C ALA A 38 -1.53 3.81 -2.37
N ALA A 39 -1.99 4.25 -3.55
CA ALA A 39 -2.71 3.40 -4.50
C ALA A 39 -1.85 2.21 -4.97
N LEU A 40 -0.58 2.44 -5.30
CA LEU A 40 0.35 1.37 -5.69
C LEU A 40 0.61 0.37 -4.56
N ARG A 41 0.73 0.84 -3.32
CA ARG A 41 0.86 -0.06 -2.16
C ARG A 41 -0.36 -0.95 -1.99
N ALA A 42 -1.56 -0.37 -2.09
CA ALA A 42 -2.81 -1.12 -2.00
C ALA A 42 -2.94 -2.16 -3.12
N ALA A 43 -2.66 -1.78 -4.37
CA ALA A 43 -2.71 -2.70 -5.51
C ALA A 43 -1.70 -3.85 -5.37
N LYS A 44 -0.47 -3.57 -4.93
CA LYS A 44 0.55 -4.59 -4.67
C LYS A 44 0.13 -5.53 -3.54
N ALA A 45 -0.42 -4.99 -2.46
CA ALA A 45 -0.89 -5.80 -1.34
C ALA A 45 -2.04 -6.73 -1.75
N ALA A 46 -3.03 -6.22 -2.50
CA ALA A 46 -4.13 -7.01 -3.02
C ALA A 46 -3.62 -8.15 -3.92
N ARG A 47 -2.75 -7.84 -4.87
CA ARG A 47 -2.16 -8.84 -5.76
C ARG A 47 -1.35 -9.89 -4.98
N TRP A 48 -0.56 -9.48 -4.00
CA TRP A 48 0.19 -10.41 -3.16
C TRP A 48 -0.74 -11.33 -2.37
N GLN A 49 -1.84 -10.79 -1.83
CA GLN A 49 -2.84 -11.60 -1.12
C GLN A 49 -3.47 -12.65 -2.03
N GLU A 50 -3.81 -12.28 -3.27
CA GLU A 50 -4.35 -13.24 -4.26
C GLU A 50 -3.33 -14.33 -4.60
N GLU A 51 -2.08 -13.94 -4.89
CA GLU A 51 -1.00 -14.87 -5.23
C GLU A 51 -0.65 -15.82 -4.07
N ASN A 52 -0.80 -15.36 -2.83
CA ASN A 52 -0.42 -16.13 -1.63
C ASN A 52 -1.63 -16.75 -0.90
N ALA A 53 -2.85 -16.55 -1.40
CA ALA A 53 -4.08 -17.01 -0.75
C ALA A 53 -4.04 -18.51 -0.44
N LYS A 54 -3.58 -19.32 -1.40
CA LYS A 54 -3.44 -20.77 -1.22
C LYS A 54 -2.40 -21.12 -0.16
N ALA A 55 -1.22 -20.50 -0.20
CA ALA A 55 -0.17 -20.75 0.78
C ALA A 55 -0.59 -20.37 2.21
N LEU A 56 -1.31 -19.25 2.34
CA LEU A 56 -1.89 -18.82 3.63
C LEU A 56 -2.96 -19.80 4.11
N ALA A 57 -3.85 -20.26 3.23
CA ALA A 57 -4.87 -21.26 3.58
C ALA A 57 -4.22 -22.57 4.03
N ASP A 58 -3.28 -23.11 3.25
CA ASP A 58 -2.56 -24.35 3.58
C ASP A 58 -1.80 -24.20 4.92
N SER A 59 -1.16 -23.06 5.16
CA SER A 59 -0.48 -22.76 6.42
C SER A 59 -1.45 -22.65 7.60
N ASN A 60 -2.62 -22.05 7.41
CA ASN A 60 -3.64 -21.90 8.45
C ASN A 60 -4.21 -23.27 8.82
N SER A 61 -4.58 -24.09 7.83
CA SER A 61 -5.06 -25.47 8.06
C SER A 61 -4.02 -26.30 8.83
N TRP A 62 -2.73 -26.17 8.47
CA TRP A 62 -1.68 -26.87 9.21
C TRP A 62 -1.61 -26.44 10.68
N VAL A 63 -1.74 -25.14 10.97
CA VAL A 63 -1.76 -24.63 12.36
C VAL A 63 -3.02 -25.08 13.10
N GLU A 64 -4.17 -25.15 12.45
CA GLU A 64 -5.40 -25.68 13.07
C GLU A 64 -5.26 -27.15 13.46
N GLU A 65 -4.62 -27.95 12.60
CA GLU A 65 -4.39 -29.38 12.84
C GLU A 65 -3.27 -29.66 13.86
N ASN A 66 -2.19 -28.87 13.83
CA ASN A 66 -0.95 -29.17 14.57
C ASN A 66 -0.69 -28.22 15.75
N GLY A 67 -1.52 -27.19 15.89
CA GLY A 67 -1.31 -26.10 16.83
C GLY A 67 -0.24 -25.11 16.36
N LEU A 68 -0.06 -24.03 17.13
CA LEU A 68 0.93 -23.01 16.82
C LEU A 68 2.35 -23.56 17.01
N PRO A 69 3.20 -23.56 15.96
CA PRO A 69 4.57 -23.99 16.10
C PRO A 69 5.27 -23.06 17.09
N LEU A 70 6.05 -23.67 18.01
CA LEU A 70 6.78 -22.98 19.07
C LEU A 70 5.93 -22.28 20.14
N ALA A 71 4.62 -22.52 20.20
CA ALA A 71 3.77 -21.99 21.29
C ALA A 71 4.31 -22.33 22.68
N SER A 72 4.92 -23.51 22.83
CA SER A 72 5.54 -24.00 24.07
C SER A 72 6.72 -23.16 24.57
N PHE A 73 7.27 -22.26 23.75
CA PHE A 73 8.42 -21.42 24.09
C PHE A 73 8.06 -19.94 24.26
N ARG A 74 6.77 -19.56 24.22
CA ARG A 74 6.36 -18.17 24.39
C ARG A 74 6.48 -17.74 25.87
N PRO A 75 7.33 -16.74 26.21
CA PRO A 75 7.36 -16.16 27.56
C PRO A 75 6.08 -15.33 27.82
N PHE A 76 5.62 -15.36 29.07
CA PHE A 76 4.38 -14.75 29.58
C PHE A 76 4.52 -13.23 29.82
#